data_AF-A0A2V1AJA8-F1
#
_entry.id   AF-A0A2V1AJA8-F1
#
_cell.length_a   1.000
_cell.length_b   1.000
_cell.length_c   1.000
_cell.angle_alpha   90.00
_cell.angle_beta   90.00
_cell.angle_gamma   90.00
#
_symmetry.space_group_name_H-M   'P 1'
#
loop_
_entity.id
_entity.type
_entity.pdbx_description
1 polymer ?
#
loop_
_entity_poly.entity_id
_entity_poly.type
_entity_poly.pdbx_seq_one_letter_code
_entity_poly.pdbx_strand_id
1 'polypeptide(L)'
;MLCIRRRYSTFFSKKPLNYEALASRVAESRSFERISRDLILDYTKANRKLQSINKEPHGRLKVNSAEGANFLDLKLNIPSAKLENELWDFLKEHWDVCFSDEEIVAAFISNPNADIARSFQIVKANFSMPQSGLKQLDTVSLLLRKLLKKNDYHNCIGLLDATYGSAGYKNSQKELLKQHLGGCTILISALSIVQYCFISMASLYYLLPFTVLSVYGTAYGLLKVYFSSNGERVSWRPHTSVIHRYIHRHEQAWMNRMITHFEEHSELNFKNYHTSEVRHKPTLGIFGQDEYDMFLPSTTSLPVLANHARNEHTELVAKYFREELQKRRLNWKILKEEQTLLDFWLAHGENYEWVEPDQDPGEMYTFRSQSSKS
;
A
#
# COMPACT_ATOMS: atom_id res chain seq x y z
N MET A 1 -18.43 36.79 7.10
CA MET A 1 -18.72 35.46 6.48
C MET A 1 -17.96 34.27 7.11
N LEU A 2 -17.07 34.44 8.09
CA LEU A 2 -16.29 33.34 8.70
C LEU A 2 -16.99 32.62 9.89
N CYS A 3 -17.98 33.24 10.55
CA CYS A 3 -18.64 32.65 11.73
C CYS A 3 -19.65 31.54 11.43
N ILE A 4 -20.17 31.44 10.20
CA ILE A 4 -21.16 30.40 9.85
C ILE A 4 -20.47 29.06 9.56
N ARG A 5 -19.23 29.06 9.01
CA ARG A 5 -18.47 27.83 8.74
C ARG A 5 -18.16 27.02 10.01
N ARG A 6 -17.85 27.67 11.15
CA ARG A 6 -17.55 26.97 12.41
C ARG A 6 -18.76 26.29 13.07
N ARG A 7 -19.99 26.69 12.74
CA ARG A 7 -21.19 26.10 13.37
C ARG A 7 -21.51 24.68 12.87
N TYR A 8 -21.01 24.30 11.70
CA TYR A 8 -21.33 23.01 11.08
C TYR A 8 -20.23 21.94 11.21
N SER A 9 -19.02 22.31 11.64
CA SER A 9 -17.89 21.36 11.74
C SER A 9 -18.01 20.37 12.91
N THR A 10 -18.98 20.56 13.81
CA THR A 10 -19.23 19.68 14.97
C THR A 10 -20.69 19.28 15.11
N PHE A 11 -21.48 19.39 14.04
CA PHE A 11 -22.90 19.12 14.05
C PHE A 11 -23.22 17.67 14.46
N PHE A 12 -22.55 16.69 13.85
CA PHE A 12 -22.74 15.28 14.15
C PHE A 12 -21.97 14.82 15.38
N SER A 13 -20.79 15.39 15.65
CA SER A 13 -19.98 15.03 16.83
C SER A 13 -20.45 15.66 18.15
N LYS A 14 -21.48 16.53 18.12
CA LYS A 14 -22.04 17.18 19.32
C LYS A 14 -22.56 16.15 20.34
N LYS A 15 -22.28 16.37 21.63
CA LYS A 15 -22.83 15.56 22.73
C LYS A 15 -24.32 15.93 22.97
N PRO A 16 -25.19 14.97 23.35
CA PRO A 16 -24.94 13.54 23.49
C PRO A 16 -24.73 12.87 22.12
N LEU A 17 -23.77 11.94 22.05
CA LEU A 17 -23.50 11.12 20.87
C LEU A 17 -24.07 9.73 21.14
N ASN A 18 -25.37 9.59 20.91
CA ASN A 18 -26.08 8.31 20.87
C ASN A 18 -26.57 8.06 19.43
N TYR A 19 -27.02 6.84 19.16
CA TYR A 19 -27.50 6.48 17.83
C TYR A 19 -28.72 7.31 17.41
N GLU A 20 -29.67 7.53 18.31
CA GLU A 20 -30.89 8.28 18.01
C GLU A 20 -30.63 9.74 17.69
N ALA A 21 -29.71 10.42 18.41
CA ALA A 21 -29.33 11.79 18.06
C ALA A 21 -28.57 11.82 16.73
N LEU A 22 -27.74 10.81 16.43
CA LEU A 22 -27.07 10.73 15.14
C LEU A 22 -28.08 10.52 14.00
N ALA A 23 -29.04 9.61 14.15
CA ALA A 23 -30.09 9.36 13.17
C ALA A 23 -31.01 10.57 12.98
N SER A 24 -31.41 11.24 14.06
CA SER A 24 -32.20 12.47 14.04
C SER A 24 -31.46 13.60 13.33
N ARG A 25 -30.16 13.79 13.61
CA ARG A 25 -29.32 14.77 12.91
C ARG A 25 -29.12 14.43 11.44
N VAL A 26 -29.07 13.16 11.07
CA VAL A 26 -29.04 12.74 9.65
C VAL A 26 -30.35 13.14 8.96
N ALA A 27 -31.50 12.90 9.60
CA ALA A 27 -32.79 13.33 9.07
C ALA A 27 -32.88 14.86 8.93
N GLU A 28 -32.38 15.62 9.92
CA GLU A 28 -32.26 17.08 9.83
C GLU A 28 -31.33 17.49 8.68
N SER A 29 -30.21 16.77 8.50
CA SER A 29 -29.24 17.10 7.46
C SER A 29 -29.75 16.93 6.04
N ARG A 30 -30.73 16.03 5.82
CA ARG A 30 -31.41 15.86 4.53
C ARG A 30 -32.26 17.06 4.13
N SER A 31 -32.60 17.94 5.06
CA SER A 31 -33.28 19.20 4.74
C SER A 31 -32.34 20.28 4.18
N PHE A 32 -31.02 20.09 4.28
CA PHE A 32 -30.05 21.03 3.72
C PHE A 32 -29.91 20.83 2.20
N GLU A 33 -30.12 21.91 1.44
CA GLU A 33 -30.04 21.91 -0.03
C GLU A 33 -28.64 21.55 -0.56
N ARG A 34 -27.59 21.86 0.21
CA ARG A 34 -26.20 21.46 -0.09
C ARG A 34 -25.45 21.09 1.18
N ILE A 35 -24.93 19.87 1.21
CA ILE A 35 -24.08 19.39 2.30
C ILE A 35 -22.64 19.86 2.09
N SER A 36 -22.05 20.47 3.13
CA SER A 36 -20.64 20.87 3.16
C SER A 36 -19.72 19.66 3.35
N ARG A 37 -18.54 19.72 2.74
CA ARG A 37 -17.40 18.79 2.98
C ARG A 37 -17.17 18.51 4.47
N ASP A 38 -17.10 19.58 5.27
CA ASP A 38 -16.81 19.49 6.71
C ASP A 38 -17.87 18.67 7.47
N LEU A 39 -19.12 18.71 7.01
CA LEU A 39 -20.24 18.00 7.62
C LEU A 39 -20.17 16.49 7.36
N ILE A 40 -19.72 16.08 6.17
CA ILE A 40 -19.49 14.67 5.82
C ILE A 40 -18.29 14.12 6.62
N LEU A 41 -17.21 14.91 6.73
CA LEU A 41 -16.08 14.56 7.58
C LEU A 41 -16.48 14.43 9.06
N ASP A 42 -17.32 15.33 9.57
CA ASP A 42 -17.82 15.23 10.93
C ASP A 42 -18.74 14.01 11.11
N TYR A 43 -19.58 13.69 10.12
CA TYR A 43 -20.42 12.50 10.14
C TYR A 43 -19.60 11.21 10.20
N THR A 44 -18.61 11.07 9.31
CA THR A 44 -17.71 9.91 9.29
C THR A 44 -17.00 9.76 10.63
N LYS A 45 -16.44 10.85 11.19
CA LYS A 45 -15.79 10.86 12.51
C LYS A 45 -16.75 10.50 13.65
N ALA A 46 -17.97 11.04 13.64
CA ALA A 46 -19.00 10.75 14.63
C ALA A 46 -19.42 9.28 14.60
N ASN A 47 -19.62 8.71 13.41
CA ASN A 47 -19.93 7.29 13.23
C ASN A 47 -18.77 6.41 13.73
N ARG A 48 -17.52 6.75 13.39
CA ARG A 48 -16.33 6.02 13.91
C ARG A 48 -16.25 6.07 15.43
N LYS A 49 -16.50 7.23 16.03
CA LYS A 49 -16.51 7.40 17.50
C LYS A 49 -17.63 6.59 18.16
N LEU A 50 -18.80 6.50 17.52
CA LEU A 50 -19.90 5.67 18.03
C LEU A 50 -19.52 4.18 17.95
N GLN A 51 -18.87 3.74 16.87
CA GLN A 51 -18.36 2.36 16.78
C GLN A 51 -17.27 2.06 17.81
N SER A 52 -16.39 3.01 18.15
CA SER A 52 -15.39 2.79 19.19
C SER A 52 -16.03 2.69 20.57
N ILE A 53 -17.03 3.52 20.87
CA ILE A 53 -17.80 3.45 22.12
C ILE A 53 -18.50 2.09 22.25
N ASN A 54 -19.08 1.55 21.18
CA ASN A 54 -19.72 0.23 21.18
C ASN A 54 -18.71 -0.93 21.28
N LYS A 55 -17.44 -0.71 20.94
CA LYS A 55 -16.38 -1.72 21.01
C LYS A 55 -15.72 -1.79 22.38
N GLU A 56 -15.65 -0.68 23.12
CA GLU A 56 -15.13 -0.70 24.48
C GLU A 56 -16.08 -1.53 25.34
N PRO A 57 -15.68 -2.74 25.80
CA PRO A 57 -16.49 -3.45 26.78
C PRO A 57 -16.48 -2.56 28.01
N HIS A 58 -17.63 -1.98 28.36
CA HIS A 58 -17.77 -1.20 29.59
C HIS A 58 -17.40 -2.07 30.80
N GLY A 59 -16.13 -2.08 31.16
CA GLY A 59 -15.52 -2.89 32.20
C GLY A 59 -15.91 -2.47 33.62
N ARG A 60 -17.04 -1.79 33.83
CA ARG A 60 -17.49 -1.38 35.18
C ARG A 60 -18.97 -1.50 35.49
N LEU A 61 -19.83 -1.90 34.55
CA LEU A 61 -21.23 -2.20 34.87
C LEU A 61 -21.69 -3.48 34.17
N LYS A 62 -21.24 -4.63 34.69
CA LYS A 62 -22.02 -5.89 34.64
C LYS A 62 -23.26 -5.76 35.56
N VAL A 63 -24.04 -4.70 35.40
CA VAL A 63 -25.42 -4.67 35.87
C VAL A 63 -26.22 -5.04 34.63
N ASN A 64 -27.22 -5.90 34.78
CA ASN A 64 -28.11 -6.41 33.72
C ASN A 64 -28.70 -5.29 32.85
N SER A 65 -27.90 -4.73 31.95
CA SER A 65 -28.22 -3.53 31.18
C SER A 65 -29.23 -3.84 30.08
N ALA A 66 -29.45 -5.11 29.78
CA ALA A 66 -30.56 -5.57 28.95
C ALA A 66 -31.92 -5.23 29.58
N GLU A 67 -32.07 -5.29 30.90
CA GLU A 67 -33.37 -5.05 31.56
C GLU A 67 -33.66 -3.55 31.76
N GLY A 68 -32.64 -2.75 32.09
CA GLY A 68 -32.79 -1.29 32.24
C GLY A 68 -32.89 -0.53 30.91
N ALA A 69 -32.26 -1.02 29.84
CA ALA A 69 -32.34 -0.41 28.51
C ALA A 69 -33.67 -0.70 27.80
N ASN A 70 -34.22 -1.90 28.00
CA ASN A 70 -35.55 -2.28 27.50
C ASN A 70 -36.67 -1.48 28.16
N PHE A 71 -36.46 -0.92 29.36
CA PHE A 71 -37.44 -0.05 30.01
C PHE A 71 -37.58 1.33 29.35
N LEU A 72 -36.53 1.81 28.66
CA LEU A 72 -36.50 3.12 28.00
C LEU A 72 -36.52 3.02 26.46
N ASP A 73 -36.66 1.81 25.90
CA ASP A 73 -36.60 1.50 24.46
C ASP A 73 -35.32 2.04 23.76
N LEU A 74 -34.24 2.25 24.54
CA LEU A 74 -32.99 2.84 24.06
C LEU A 74 -32.11 1.75 23.42
N LYS A 75 -31.85 1.89 22.11
CA LYS A 75 -30.99 0.96 21.35
C LYS A 75 -29.51 1.20 21.64
N LEU A 76 -29.04 0.72 22.79
CA LEU A 76 -27.67 0.97 23.28
C LEU A 76 -26.58 0.15 22.58
N ASN A 77 -26.92 -0.98 21.95
CA ASN A 77 -25.94 -1.86 21.27
C ASN A 77 -26.35 -2.15 19.82
N ILE A 78 -25.99 -1.24 18.93
CA ILE A 78 -26.26 -1.41 17.50
C ILE A 78 -25.07 -2.10 16.84
N PRO A 79 -25.31 -3.16 16.04
CA PRO A 79 -24.26 -3.84 15.30
C PRO A 79 -23.47 -2.85 14.43
N SER A 80 -22.15 -2.91 14.48
CA SER A 80 -21.29 -2.04 13.66
C SER A 80 -21.61 -2.15 12.15
N ALA A 81 -22.05 -3.32 11.68
CA ALA A 81 -22.48 -3.52 10.30
C ALA A 81 -23.66 -2.62 9.89
N LYS A 82 -24.62 -2.38 10.80
CA LYS A 82 -25.75 -1.50 10.53
C LYS A 82 -25.31 -0.04 10.39
N LEU A 83 -24.40 0.41 11.26
CA LEU A 83 -23.83 1.76 11.22
C LEU A 83 -23.00 2.00 9.96
N GLU A 84 -22.30 0.98 9.44
CA GLU A 84 -21.57 1.05 8.17
C GLU A 84 -22.52 1.10 6.96
N ASN A 85 -23.66 0.41 7.02
CA ASN A 85 -24.68 0.48 5.98
C ASN A 85 -25.30 1.88 5.91
N GLU A 86 -25.70 2.43 7.05
CA GLU A 86 -26.25 3.79 7.11
C GLU A 86 -25.22 4.85 6.69
N LEU A 87 -23.95 4.67 7.10
CA LEU A 87 -22.86 5.52 6.64
C LEU A 87 -22.70 5.45 5.11
N TRP A 88 -22.77 4.25 4.56
CA TRP A 88 -22.65 4.03 3.13
C TRP A 88 -23.82 4.64 2.35
N ASP A 89 -25.04 4.46 2.83
CA ASP A 89 -26.23 5.02 2.20
C ASP A 89 -26.16 6.56 2.19
N PHE A 90 -25.72 7.16 3.29
CA PHE A 90 -25.46 8.60 3.36
C PHE A 90 -24.37 9.07 2.39
N LEU A 91 -23.26 8.34 2.27
CA LEU A 91 -22.20 8.65 1.30
C LEU A 91 -22.68 8.48 -0.14
N LYS A 92 -23.58 7.53 -0.40
CA LYS A 92 -24.19 7.30 -1.71
C LYS A 92 -25.17 8.40 -2.09
N GLU A 93 -25.91 8.95 -1.14
CA GLU A 93 -26.78 10.12 -1.35
C GLU A 93 -25.96 11.36 -1.76
N HIS A 94 -24.74 11.50 -1.26
CA HIS A 94 -23.85 12.64 -1.53
C HIS A 94 -22.60 12.26 -2.32
N TRP A 95 -22.76 11.31 -3.25
CA TRP A 95 -21.67 10.66 -3.99
C TRP A 95 -20.71 11.70 -4.61
N ASP A 96 -21.20 12.69 -5.34
CA ASP A 96 -20.38 13.67 -6.09
C ASP A 96 -19.38 14.46 -5.21
N VAL A 97 -19.79 14.80 -3.99
CA VAL A 97 -18.95 15.55 -3.04
C VAL A 97 -17.90 14.63 -2.40
N CYS A 98 -18.23 13.35 -2.20
CA CYS A 98 -17.37 12.38 -1.54
C CYS A 98 -16.17 11.97 -2.39
N PHE A 99 -16.29 11.87 -3.72
CA PHE A 99 -15.17 11.53 -4.61
C PHE A 99 -14.20 12.66 -4.83
N SER A 100 -14.66 13.89 -4.66
CA SER A 100 -13.86 15.07 -4.93
C SER A 100 -12.85 15.35 -3.81
N ASP A 101 -13.10 14.86 -2.60
CA ASP A 101 -12.28 15.16 -1.43
C ASP A 101 -11.57 13.92 -0.86
N GLU A 102 -10.24 14.03 -0.79
CA GLU A 102 -9.34 12.97 -0.37
C GLU A 102 -9.49 12.62 1.11
N GLU A 103 -9.71 13.64 1.94
CA GLU A 103 -9.78 13.46 3.39
C GLU A 103 -10.99 12.60 3.79
N ILE A 104 -12.11 12.71 3.07
CA ILE A 104 -13.31 11.90 3.30
C ILE A 104 -13.02 10.44 2.97
N VAL A 105 -12.40 10.20 1.81
CA VAL A 105 -12.03 8.85 1.35
C VAL A 105 -11.02 8.21 2.31
N ALA A 106 -9.98 8.95 2.70
CA ALA A 106 -8.98 8.49 3.65
C ALA A 106 -9.58 8.19 5.04
N ALA A 107 -10.47 9.05 5.55
CA ALA A 107 -11.16 8.83 6.82
C ALA A 107 -12.07 7.60 6.77
N PHE A 108 -12.72 7.34 5.64
CA PHE A 108 -13.54 6.15 5.46
C PHE A 108 -12.68 4.87 5.47
N ILE A 109 -11.59 4.83 4.71
CA ILE A 109 -10.72 3.65 4.53
C ILE A 109 -9.97 3.30 5.81
N SER A 110 -9.56 4.31 6.60
CA SER A 110 -8.74 4.14 7.81
C SER A 110 -9.38 3.26 8.88
N ASN A 111 -10.68 2.97 8.81
CA ASN A 111 -11.35 2.08 9.75
C ASN A 111 -10.98 0.59 9.49
N PRO A 112 -10.52 -0.18 10.49
CA PRO A 112 -10.31 -1.62 10.36
C PRO A 112 -11.54 -2.41 9.91
N ASN A 113 -12.75 -1.97 10.31
CA ASN A 113 -14.00 -2.69 10.07
C ASN A 113 -14.72 -2.31 8.77
N ALA A 114 -14.26 -1.29 8.05
CA ALA A 114 -14.93 -0.88 6.81
C ALA A 114 -14.84 -1.99 5.76
N ASP A 115 -15.97 -2.24 5.09
CA ASP A 115 -16.10 -3.21 4.01
C ASP A 115 -15.12 -2.91 2.88
N ILE A 116 -14.43 -3.96 2.43
CA ILE A 116 -13.40 -3.90 1.39
C ILE A 116 -14.05 -3.55 0.05
N ALA A 117 -15.19 -4.15 -0.27
CA ALA A 117 -15.86 -3.93 -1.55
C ALA A 117 -16.29 -2.47 -1.72
N ARG A 118 -16.86 -1.88 -0.66
CA ARG A 118 -17.25 -0.45 -0.63
C ARG A 118 -16.03 0.46 -0.73
N SER A 119 -14.97 0.15 0.01
CA SER A 119 -13.72 0.90 -0.04
C SER A 119 -13.10 0.88 -1.46
N PHE A 120 -13.17 -0.27 -2.15
CA PHE A 120 -12.70 -0.42 -3.52
C PHE A 120 -13.49 0.46 -4.50
N GLN A 121 -14.82 0.47 -4.38
CA GLN A 121 -15.69 1.31 -5.21
C GLN A 121 -15.36 2.79 -5.01
N ILE A 122 -15.13 3.21 -3.76
CA ILE A 122 -14.85 4.61 -3.47
C ILE A 122 -13.51 5.03 -4.10
N VAL A 123 -12.45 4.26 -3.87
CA VAL A 123 -11.11 4.57 -4.38
C VAL A 123 -11.09 4.57 -5.90
N LYS A 124 -11.77 3.61 -6.53
CA LYS A 124 -11.87 3.54 -7.99
C LYS A 124 -12.57 4.79 -8.56
N ALA A 125 -13.67 5.22 -7.95
CA ALA A 125 -14.40 6.40 -8.39
C ALA A 125 -13.58 7.70 -8.16
N ASN A 126 -12.91 7.84 -7.01
CA ASN A 126 -12.03 8.99 -6.70
C ASN A 126 -10.87 9.08 -7.71
N PHE A 127 -10.26 7.95 -8.05
CA PHE A 127 -9.15 7.91 -9.00
C PHE A 127 -9.57 8.15 -10.47
N SER A 128 -10.82 7.84 -10.82
CA SER A 128 -11.35 8.05 -12.17
C SER A 128 -11.63 9.52 -12.51
N MET A 129 -11.77 10.37 -11.50
CA MET A 129 -12.05 11.78 -11.69
C MET A 129 -10.82 12.53 -12.23
N PRO A 130 -10.99 13.40 -13.24
CA PRO A 130 -9.92 14.23 -13.76
C PRO A 130 -9.63 15.37 -12.77
N GLN A 131 -8.87 15.09 -11.73
CA GLN A 131 -8.34 16.15 -10.86
C GLN A 131 -7.11 16.80 -11.49
N SER A 132 -7.05 18.13 -11.41
CA SER A 132 -6.06 19.01 -12.05
C SER A 132 -4.69 19.06 -11.33
N GLY A 133 -4.30 17.99 -10.65
CA GLY A 133 -3.03 17.90 -9.92
C GLY A 133 -2.57 16.45 -9.76
N LEU A 134 -1.31 16.28 -9.34
CA LEU A 134 -0.67 14.99 -8.99
C LEU A 134 -1.71 14.01 -8.43
N LYS A 135 -2.14 13.06 -9.27
CA LYS A 135 -3.19 12.09 -8.93
C LYS A 135 -2.87 11.47 -7.56
N GLN A 136 -3.82 11.59 -6.64
CA GLN A 136 -3.70 11.30 -5.22
C GLN A 136 -3.27 9.85 -4.98
N LEU A 137 -1.95 9.65 -4.82
CA LEU A 137 -1.31 8.34 -4.62
C LEU A 137 -1.62 7.76 -3.23
N ASP A 138 -1.97 8.62 -2.28
CA ASP A 138 -2.02 8.29 -0.86
C ASP A 138 -3.27 7.50 -0.49
N THR A 139 -4.46 7.81 -1.03
CA THR A 139 -5.68 7.02 -0.77
C THR A 139 -5.58 5.58 -1.28
N VAL A 140 -5.04 5.40 -2.49
CA VAL A 140 -4.77 4.07 -3.05
C VAL A 140 -3.75 3.33 -2.18
N SER A 141 -2.72 4.03 -1.70
CA SER A 141 -1.73 3.44 -0.80
C SER A 141 -2.32 2.94 0.51
N LEU A 142 -3.28 3.69 1.09
CA LEU A 142 -3.95 3.33 2.33
C LEU A 142 -4.79 2.06 2.16
N LEU A 143 -5.56 1.98 1.07
CA LEU A 143 -6.35 0.78 0.78
C LEU A 143 -5.46 -0.43 0.49
N LEU A 144 -4.36 -0.26 -0.28
CA LEU A 144 -3.40 -1.32 -0.52
C LEU A 144 -2.74 -1.82 0.77
N ARG A 145 -2.33 -0.93 1.68
CA ARG A 145 -1.80 -1.33 2.99
C ARG A 145 -2.82 -2.10 3.82
N LYS A 146 -4.10 -1.69 3.77
CA LYS A 146 -5.19 -2.39 4.47
C LYS A 146 -5.45 -3.78 3.89
N LEU A 147 -5.43 -3.92 2.58
CA LEU A 147 -5.57 -5.21 1.88
C LEU A 147 -4.39 -6.14 2.16
N LEU A 148 -3.17 -5.61 2.14
CA LEU A 148 -1.96 -6.35 2.51
C LEU A 148 -2.03 -6.88 3.93
N LYS A 149 -2.48 -6.07 4.89
CA LYS A 149 -2.68 -6.53 6.28
C LYS A 149 -3.69 -7.69 6.41
N LYS A 150 -4.62 -7.81 5.46
CA LYS A 150 -5.59 -8.91 5.39
C LYS A 150 -5.12 -10.09 4.52
N ASN A 151 -3.90 -10.05 3.97
CA ASN A 151 -3.34 -11.04 3.04
C ASN A 151 -4.17 -11.26 1.76
N ASP A 152 -4.93 -10.25 1.32
CA ASP A 152 -5.78 -10.35 0.14
C ASP A 152 -5.05 -9.85 -1.11
N TYR A 153 -4.17 -10.70 -1.64
CA TYR A 153 -3.31 -10.36 -2.77
C TYR A 153 -4.09 -10.18 -4.08
N HIS A 154 -5.19 -10.92 -4.29
CA HIS A 154 -6.02 -10.79 -5.49
C HIS A 154 -6.67 -9.41 -5.58
N ASN A 155 -7.27 -8.93 -4.48
CA ASN A 155 -7.87 -7.59 -4.46
C ASN A 155 -6.80 -6.49 -4.51
N CYS A 156 -5.60 -6.73 -3.99
CA CYS A 156 -4.47 -5.81 -4.15
C CYS A 156 -4.11 -5.60 -5.63
N ILE A 157 -3.96 -6.69 -6.39
CA ILE A 157 -3.62 -6.63 -7.82
C ILE A 157 -4.79 -6.05 -8.63
N GLY A 158 -6.03 -6.46 -8.34
CA GLY A 158 -7.21 -5.89 -8.97
C GLY A 158 -7.34 -4.38 -8.74
N LEU A 159 -6.97 -3.88 -7.55
CA LEU A 159 -6.94 -2.45 -7.27
C LEU A 159 -5.83 -1.74 -8.04
N LEU A 160 -4.65 -2.36 -8.12
CA LEU A 160 -3.51 -1.85 -8.89
C LEU A 160 -3.88 -1.67 -10.36
N ASP A 161 -4.60 -2.63 -10.94
CA ASP A 161 -5.06 -2.59 -12.33
C ASP A 161 -6.16 -1.55 -12.56
N ALA A 162 -7.10 -1.44 -11.62
CA ALA A 162 -8.15 -0.42 -11.68
C ALA A 162 -7.61 1.02 -11.54
N THR A 163 -6.47 1.19 -10.86
CA THR A 163 -5.87 2.50 -10.58
C THR A 163 -4.68 2.78 -11.50
N TYR A 164 -3.48 2.37 -11.12
CA TYR A 164 -2.23 2.58 -11.87
C TYR A 164 -2.24 1.90 -13.25
N GLY A 165 -2.93 0.77 -13.37
CA GLY A 165 -3.11 0.05 -14.63
C GLY A 165 -4.07 0.72 -15.62
N SER A 166 -4.88 1.68 -15.15
CA SER A 166 -5.92 2.31 -15.97
C SER A 166 -5.34 3.08 -17.16
N ALA A 167 -6.05 3.04 -18.29
CA ALA A 167 -5.66 3.76 -19.50
C ALA A 167 -5.59 5.29 -19.23
N GLY A 168 -6.50 5.82 -18.42
CA GLY A 168 -6.53 7.23 -18.04
C GLY A 168 -5.30 7.67 -17.23
N TYR A 169 -4.77 6.82 -16.35
CA TYR A 169 -3.52 7.10 -15.65
C TYR A 169 -2.33 7.07 -16.60
N LYS A 170 -2.21 6.02 -17.42
CA LYS A 170 -1.10 5.87 -18.37
C LYS A 170 -1.07 7.01 -19.38
N ASN A 171 -2.22 7.47 -19.86
CA ASN A 171 -2.31 8.61 -20.77
C ASN A 171 -1.90 9.92 -20.07
N SER A 172 -2.34 10.16 -18.84
CA SER A 172 -1.92 11.32 -18.06
C SER A 172 -0.40 11.34 -17.82
N GLN A 173 0.22 10.20 -17.52
CA GLN A 173 1.68 10.09 -17.39
C GLN A 173 2.40 10.32 -18.73
N LYS A 174 1.84 9.84 -19.85
CA LYS A 174 2.37 10.14 -21.19
C LYS A 174 2.29 11.62 -21.51
N GLU A 175 1.20 12.30 -21.16
CA GLU A 175 1.07 13.74 -21.38
C GLU A 175 2.05 14.54 -20.52
N LEU A 176 2.26 14.17 -19.26
CA LEU A 176 3.30 14.78 -18.43
C LEU A 176 4.69 14.58 -19.05
N LEU A 177 4.99 13.39 -19.54
CA LEU A 177 6.26 13.11 -20.22
C LEU A 177 6.41 13.96 -21.50
N LYS A 178 5.34 14.10 -22.30
CA LYS A 178 5.33 14.97 -23.49
C LYS A 178 5.53 16.44 -23.12
N GLN A 179 4.92 16.91 -22.03
CA GLN A 179 5.11 18.27 -21.53
C GLN A 179 6.57 18.51 -21.11
N HIS A 180 7.19 17.55 -20.42
CA HIS A 180 8.61 17.63 -20.07
C HIS A 180 9.51 17.62 -21.30
N LEU A 181 9.26 16.74 -22.27
CA LEU A 181 9.99 16.72 -23.54
C LEU A 181 9.80 18.02 -24.33
N GLY A 182 8.58 18.58 -24.34
CA GLY A 182 8.28 19.89 -24.90
C GLY A 182 9.07 21.00 -24.21
N GLY A 183 9.15 21.00 -22.89
CA GLY A 183 10.02 21.90 -22.12
C GLY A 183 11.49 21.80 -22.54
N CYS A 184 12.01 20.58 -22.75
CA CYS A 184 13.36 20.38 -23.26
C CYS A 184 13.53 20.94 -24.68
N THR A 185 12.55 20.79 -25.58
CA THR A 185 12.62 21.38 -26.93
C THR A 185 12.71 22.90 -26.89
N ILE A 186 11.92 23.54 -26.02
CA ILE A 186 11.95 25.00 -25.84
C ILE A 186 13.32 25.43 -25.32
N LEU A 187 13.89 24.71 -24.35
CA LEU A 187 15.22 25.00 -23.81
C LEU A 187 16.32 24.86 -24.87
N ILE A 188 16.26 23.82 -25.72
CA ILE A 188 17.18 23.66 -26.86
C ILE A 188 17.06 24.83 -27.84
N SER A 189 15.83 25.26 -28.15
CA SER A 189 15.60 26.38 -29.06
C SER A 189 16.16 27.70 -28.50
N ALA A 190 15.97 27.95 -27.20
CA ALA A 190 16.49 29.14 -26.52
C ALA A 190 18.02 29.14 -26.50
N LEU A 191 18.65 28.01 -26.18
CA LEU A 191 20.12 27.85 -26.24
C LEU A 191 20.65 28.07 -27.65
N SER A 192 19.96 27.57 -28.67
CA SER A 192 20.36 27.74 -30.07
C SER A 192 20.29 29.21 -30.52
N ILE A 193 19.28 29.96 -30.07
CA ILE A 193 19.17 31.41 -30.32
C ILE A 193 20.32 32.17 -29.65
N VAL A 194 20.65 31.83 -28.40
CA VAL A 194 21.78 32.44 -27.70
C VAL A 194 23.08 32.15 -28.44
N GLN A 195 23.31 30.91 -28.86
CA GLN A 195 24.51 30.54 -29.63
C GLN A 195 24.62 31.31 -30.95
N TYR A 196 23.50 31.50 -31.65
CA TYR A 196 23.45 32.29 -32.89
C TYR A 196 23.94 33.73 -32.71
N CYS A 197 23.69 34.36 -31.55
CA CYS A 197 24.16 35.71 -31.28
C CYS A 197 25.69 35.84 -31.14
N PHE A 198 26.39 34.75 -30.82
CA PHE A 198 27.83 34.79 -30.50
C PHE A 198 28.72 34.09 -31.54
N ILE A 199 28.14 33.28 -32.44
CA ILE A 199 28.88 32.32 -33.26
C ILE A 199 28.49 32.44 -34.74
N SER A 200 29.44 32.21 -35.66
CA SER A 200 29.18 32.28 -37.10
C SER A 200 28.20 31.18 -37.57
N MET A 201 27.42 31.48 -38.61
CA MET A 201 26.43 30.54 -39.18
C MET A 201 27.00 29.14 -39.49
N ALA A 202 28.24 29.07 -40.00
CA ALA A 202 28.87 27.81 -40.36
C ALA A 202 29.15 26.91 -39.14
N SER A 203 29.48 27.50 -37.99
CA SER A 203 29.77 26.74 -36.77
C SER A 203 28.51 26.34 -36.00
N LEU A 204 27.39 27.05 -36.20
CA LEU A 204 26.09 26.68 -35.65
C LEU A 204 25.59 25.32 -36.19
N TYR A 205 25.76 25.05 -37.49
CA TYR A 205 25.39 23.75 -38.09
C TYR A 205 26.14 22.57 -37.45
N TYR A 206 27.40 22.75 -37.09
CA TYR A 206 28.19 21.71 -36.42
C TYR A 206 27.87 21.58 -34.93
N LEU A 207 27.49 22.68 -34.25
CA LEU A 207 27.22 22.68 -32.81
C LEU A 207 25.80 22.23 -32.45
N LEU A 208 24.82 22.40 -33.34
CA LEU A 208 23.43 22.03 -33.09
C LEU A 208 23.22 20.53 -32.81
N PRO A 209 23.85 19.59 -33.53
CA PRO A 209 23.81 18.17 -33.15
C PRO A 209 24.38 17.91 -31.76
N PHE A 210 25.45 18.62 -31.36
CA PHE A 210 26.05 18.47 -30.03
C PHE A 210 25.15 19.01 -28.93
N THR A 211 24.44 20.13 -29.15
CA THR A 211 23.49 20.67 -28.15
C THR A 211 22.26 19.79 -28.02
N VAL A 212 21.73 19.27 -29.14
CA VAL A 212 20.63 18.29 -29.12
C VAL A 212 21.08 17.03 -28.38
N LEU A 213 22.25 16.49 -28.72
CA LEU A 213 22.77 15.28 -28.10
C LEU A 213 23.09 15.49 -26.61
N SER A 214 23.62 16.65 -26.21
CA SER A 214 23.92 16.93 -24.82
C SER A 214 22.65 17.05 -23.98
N VAL A 215 21.63 17.78 -24.45
CA VAL A 215 20.38 17.96 -23.70
C VAL A 215 19.58 16.66 -23.66
N TYR A 216 19.33 16.01 -24.80
CA TYR A 216 18.57 14.75 -24.80
C TYR A 216 19.36 13.58 -24.22
N GLY A 217 20.67 13.54 -24.45
CA GLY A 217 21.55 12.51 -23.91
C GLY A 217 21.66 12.58 -22.39
N THR A 218 21.80 13.79 -21.81
CA THR A 218 21.78 13.97 -20.35
C THR A 218 20.40 13.67 -19.77
N ALA A 219 19.31 14.16 -20.40
CA ALA A 219 17.95 13.85 -19.95
C ALA A 219 17.68 12.34 -19.98
N TYR A 220 18.04 11.65 -21.06
CA TYR A 220 17.91 10.20 -21.17
C TYR A 220 18.81 9.46 -20.18
N GLY A 221 20.05 9.92 -19.99
CA GLY A 221 21.00 9.36 -19.03
C GLY A 221 20.48 9.47 -17.59
N LEU A 222 20.00 10.64 -17.18
CA LEU A 222 19.39 10.86 -15.87
C LEU A 222 18.14 10.02 -15.68
N LEU A 223 17.28 9.95 -16.69
CA LEU A 223 16.09 9.11 -16.66
C LEU A 223 16.49 7.62 -16.56
N LYS A 224 17.50 7.18 -17.30
CA LYS A 224 18.04 5.83 -17.19
C LYS A 224 18.62 5.56 -15.80
N VAL A 225 19.38 6.47 -15.19
CA VAL A 225 19.95 6.29 -13.84
C VAL A 225 18.83 6.22 -12.80
N TYR A 226 17.92 7.19 -12.82
CA TYR A 226 16.81 7.28 -11.86
C TYR A 226 15.89 6.06 -11.95
N PHE A 227 15.57 5.60 -13.17
CA PHE A 227 14.69 4.45 -13.42
C PHE A 227 15.45 3.13 -13.65
N SER A 228 16.77 3.12 -13.43
CA SER A 228 17.57 1.90 -13.28
C SER A 228 17.67 1.46 -11.82
N SER A 229 17.07 2.21 -10.89
CA SER A 229 16.78 1.75 -9.54
C SER A 229 16.12 0.37 -9.63
N ASN A 230 16.92 -0.65 -9.33
CA ASN A 230 16.45 -2.01 -9.24
C ASN A 230 15.68 -2.09 -7.92
N GLY A 231 14.39 -2.41 -7.97
CA GLY A 231 13.71 -2.88 -6.78
C GLY A 231 14.47 -4.10 -6.24
N GLU A 232 14.54 -4.22 -4.91
CA GLU A 232 15.30 -5.28 -4.25
C GLU A 232 14.86 -6.68 -4.72
N ARG A 233 13.54 -6.88 -4.87
CA ARG A 233 12.96 -8.18 -5.25
C ARG A 233 12.38 -8.19 -6.65
N VAL A 234 11.80 -7.08 -7.10
CA VAL A 234 11.16 -6.97 -8.41
C VAL A 234 11.92 -6.02 -9.32
N SER A 235 12.38 -6.57 -10.44
CA SER A 235 13.10 -5.80 -11.46
C SER A 235 12.39 -5.85 -12.81
N TRP A 236 12.70 -4.88 -13.67
CA TRP A 236 12.25 -4.93 -15.05
C TRP A 236 12.98 -6.01 -15.84
N ARG A 237 12.28 -6.62 -16.80
CA ARG A 237 12.93 -7.48 -17.80
C ARG A 237 14.03 -6.73 -18.55
N PRO A 238 15.10 -7.44 -18.97
CA PRO A 238 16.08 -6.86 -19.88
C PRO A 238 15.37 -6.35 -21.15
N HIS A 239 15.86 -5.26 -21.72
CA HIS A 239 15.31 -4.59 -22.92
C HIS A 239 13.94 -3.90 -22.77
N THR A 240 13.41 -3.75 -21.55
CA THR A 240 12.26 -2.87 -21.31
C THR A 240 12.62 -1.39 -21.55
N SER A 241 11.85 -0.71 -22.39
CA SER A 241 12.08 0.72 -22.70
C SER A 241 11.99 1.59 -21.45
N VAL A 242 12.83 2.63 -21.36
CA VAL A 242 12.87 3.52 -20.20
C VAL A 242 11.55 4.30 -20.02
N ILE A 243 10.87 4.63 -21.12
CA ILE A 243 9.53 5.25 -21.12
C ILE A 243 8.50 4.33 -20.46
N HIS A 244 8.53 3.03 -20.78
CA HIS A 244 7.66 2.06 -20.14
C HIS A 244 7.94 1.97 -18.63
N ARG A 245 9.21 1.95 -18.22
CA ARG A 245 9.59 1.97 -16.80
C ARG A 245 9.08 3.22 -16.08
N TYR A 246 9.15 4.38 -16.74
CA TYR A 246 8.62 5.64 -16.21
C TYR A 246 7.11 5.55 -15.97
N ILE A 247 6.34 5.15 -16.99
CA ILE A 247 4.88 5.09 -16.93
C ILE A 247 4.41 4.10 -15.86
N HIS A 248 5.11 2.98 -15.70
CA HIS A 248 4.73 1.88 -14.81
C HIS A 248 5.54 1.83 -13.49
N ARG A 249 6.21 2.92 -13.11
CA ARG A 249 7.07 2.96 -11.91
C ARG A 249 6.31 2.65 -10.61
N HIS A 250 5.09 3.18 -10.47
CA HIS A 250 4.28 3.01 -9.27
C HIS A 250 3.74 1.58 -9.17
N GLU A 251 3.43 0.98 -10.32
CA GLU A 251 3.01 -0.42 -10.42
C GLU A 251 4.13 -1.34 -9.94
N GLN A 252 5.37 -1.13 -10.42
CA GLN A 252 6.53 -1.89 -9.96
C GLN A 252 6.79 -1.72 -8.46
N ALA A 253 6.75 -0.49 -7.95
CA ALA A 253 7.01 -0.22 -6.54
C ALA A 253 6.01 -0.95 -5.61
N TRP A 254 4.74 -0.97 -5.99
CA TRP A 254 3.72 -1.71 -5.25
C TRP A 254 3.85 -3.22 -5.41
N MET A 255 4.14 -3.72 -6.61
CA MET A 255 4.41 -5.15 -6.80
C MET A 255 5.60 -5.62 -5.96
N ASN A 256 6.68 -4.83 -5.88
CA ASN A 256 7.81 -5.11 -5.00
C ASN A 256 7.36 -5.21 -3.55
N ARG A 257 6.59 -4.23 -3.06
CA ARG A 257 6.08 -4.24 -1.68
C ARG A 257 5.13 -5.40 -1.40
N MET A 258 4.29 -5.78 -2.35
CA MET A 258 3.37 -6.93 -2.20
C MET A 258 4.14 -8.24 -2.09
N ILE A 259 5.15 -8.44 -2.93
CA ILE A 259 5.96 -9.66 -2.93
C ILE A 259 6.82 -9.72 -1.67
N THR A 260 7.47 -8.61 -1.28
CA THR A 260 8.19 -8.55 0.00
C THR A 260 7.29 -8.88 1.17
N HIS A 261 6.08 -8.30 1.22
CA HIS A 261 5.10 -8.63 2.28
C HIS A 261 4.67 -10.10 2.23
N PHE A 262 4.46 -10.67 1.05
CA PHE A 262 4.12 -12.09 0.89
C PHE A 262 5.23 -13.01 1.40
N GLU A 263 6.49 -12.70 1.08
CA GLU A 263 7.65 -13.47 1.54
C GLU A 263 7.89 -13.31 3.04
N GLU A 264 7.70 -12.11 3.60
CA GLU A 264 7.75 -11.85 5.04
C GLU A 264 6.58 -12.49 5.81
N HIS A 265 5.42 -12.61 5.18
CA HIS A 265 4.26 -13.28 5.78
C HIS A 265 4.41 -14.81 5.72
N SER A 266 5.01 -15.32 4.64
CA SER A 266 5.21 -16.76 4.42
C SER A 266 6.56 -17.27 4.92
N GLU A 267 7.36 -16.39 5.54
CA GLU A 267 8.70 -16.68 6.10
C GLU A 267 9.68 -17.26 5.06
N LEU A 268 9.52 -16.86 3.79
CA LEU A 268 10.41 -17.25 2.69
C LEU A 268 11.66 -16.35 2.60
N ASN A 269 11.66 -15.20 3.29
CA ASN A 269 12.75 -14.24 3.23
C ASN A 269 13.86 -14.59 4.22
N PHE A 270 14.97 -15.10 3.71
CA PHE A 270 16.16 -15.47 4.48
C PHE A 270 16.77 -14.32 5.29
N LYS A 271 16.59 -13.04 4.88
CA LYS A 271 17.13 -11.88 5.62
C LYS A 271 16.50 -11.69 6.99
N ASN A 272 15.24 -12.10 7.16
CA ASN A 272 14.46 -11.83 8.38
C ASN A 272 14.38 -13.06 9.30
N TYR A 273 15.13 -14.13 9.03
CA TYR A 273 15.12 -15.34 9.86
C TYR A 273 15.52 -15.08 11.32
N HIS A 274 16.37 -14.07 11.57
CA HIS A 274 16.91 -13.75 12.91
C HIS A 274 16.12 -12.69 13.69
N THR A 275 15.11 -12.04 13.10
CA THR A 275 14.29 -11.00 13.77
C THR A 275 12.90 -11.52 14.19
N SER A 276 12.70 -12.83 14.12
CA SER A 276 11.43 -13.54 14.38
C SER A 276 10.90 -13.40 15.81
N GLU A 277 11.71 -12.90 16.76
CA GLU A 277 11.28 -12.64 18.15
C GLU A 277 10.12 -11.64 18.28
N VAL A 278 9.85 -10.83 17.24
CA VAL A 278 8.75 -9.85 17.26
C VAL A 278 7.37 -10.50 17.05
N ARG A 279 7.28 -11.79 16.70
CA ARG A 279 6.01 -12.52 16.60
C ARG A 279 5.90 -13.61 17.67
N HIS A 280 4.94 -13.47 18.58
CA HIS A 280 4.65 -14.45 19.64
C HIS A 280 4.24 -15.85 19.16
N LYS A 281 4.01 -16.04 17.85
CA LYS A 281 3.76 -17.34 17.22
C LYS A 281 4.47 -17.38 15.87
N PRO A 282 5.55 -18.16 15.69
CA PRO A 282 6.15 -18.39 14.38
C PRO A 282 5.09 -19.01 13.47
N THR A 283 4.99 -18.49 12.26
CA THR A 283 4.01 -18.96 11.30
C THR A 283 4.52 -20.22 10.60
N LEU A 284 5.82 -20.44 10.45
CA LEU A 284 6.38 -21.78 10.23
C LEU A 284 6.21 -22.59 11.51
N GLY A 285 5.47 -23.69 11.41
CA GLY A 285 5.34 -24.64 12.51
C GLY A 285 6.63 -25.45 12.66
N ILE A 286 7.70 -24.84 13.17
CA ILE A 286 8.91 -25.44 13.76
C ILE A 286 9.50 -24.27 14.60
N PHE A 287 9.66 -24.25 15.92
CA PHE A 287 10.30 -25.22 16.82
C PHE A 287 9.56 -25.25 18.17
N GLY A 288 8.68 -26.24 18.37
CA GLY A 288 8.33 -26.69 19.71
C GLY A 288 9.27 -27.83 20.04
N GLN A 289 10.24 -27.56 20.93
CA GLN A 289 11.13 -28.49 21.65
C GLN A 289 11.44 -29.86 21.01
N ASP A 290 12.71 -30.02 20.62
CA ASP A 290 13.48 -31.27 20.59
C ASP A 290 13.34 -32.29 19.43
N GLU A 291 13.12 -31.86 18.19
CA GLU A 291 13.31 -32.77 17.03
C GLU A 291 14.10 -32.10 15.89
N TYR A 292 15.41 -32.33 15.87
CA TYR A 292 16.23 -32.20 14.66
C TYR A 292 16.05 -33.46 13.82
N ASP A 293 14.92 -33.58 13.12
CA ASP A 293 14.78 -34.64 12.11
C ASP A 293 15.35 -34.15 10.77
N MET A 294 16.60 -34.52 10.55
CA MET A 294 17.22 -34.51 9.23
C MET A 294 16.54 -35.58 8.38
N PHE A 295 15.56 -35.19 7.55
CA PHE A 295 14.90 -36.11 6.63
C PHE A 295 15.85 -36.53 5.50
N LEU A 296 16.40 -37.74 5.63
CA LEU A 296 16.89 -38.52 4.50
C LEU A 296 15.70 -38.96 3.62
N PRO A 297 15.87 -39.09 2.30
CA PRO A 297 14.79 -39.30 1.35
C PRO A 297 14.29 -40.75 1.36
N SER A 298 13.65 -41.21 2.44
CA SER A 298 12.92 -42.49 2.47
C SER A 298 12.24 -42.81 3.81
N THR A 299 11.30 -42.02 4.31
CA THR A 299 10.32 -42.55 5.31
C THR A 299 8.94 -41.90 5.16
N THR A 300 7.98 -42.75 4.86
CA THR A 300 6.61 -42.42 4.50
C THR A 300 5.70 -42.60 5.71
N SER A 301 5.64 -41.64 6.65
CA SER A 301 4.50 -41.56 7.60
C SER A 301 4.51 -40.28 8.47
N LEU A 302 3.73 -39.27 8.00
CA LEU A 302 2.92 -38.26 8.74
C LEU A 302 3.57 -37.43 9.88
N PRO A 303 3.46 -36.08 9.86
CA PRO A 303 2.19 -35.36 9.82
C PRO A 303 2.12 -34.36 8.64
N VAL A 304 1.64 -34.83 7.49
CA VAL A 304 1.80 -34.15 6.20
C VAL A 304 0.62 -33.25 5.82
N LEU A 305 -0.57 -33.39 6.41
CA LEU A 305 -1.76 -32.71 5.86
C LEU A 305 -1.80 -31.18 6.04
N ALA A 306 -1.41 -30.66 7.21
CA ALA A 306 -1.43 -29.21 7.45
C ALA A 306 -0.28 -28.48 6.73
N ASN A 307 0.88 -29.14 6.61
CA ASN A 307 2.04 -28.62 5.90
C ASN A 307 1.88 -28.71 4.38
N HIS A 308 1.25 -29.76 3.84
CA HIS A 308 0.92 -29.81 2.40
C HIS A 308 -0.12 -28.78 1.98
N ALA A 309 -1.24 -28.63 2.71
CA ALA A 309 -2.26 -27.65 2.34
C ALA A 309 -1.74 -26.19 2.40
N ARG A 310 -0.82 -25.92 3.33
CA ARG A 310 -0.22 -24.60 3.48
C ARG A 310 0.86 -24.31 2.43
N ASN A 311 1.66 -25.33 2.08
CA ASN A 311 2.60 -25.25 0.96
C ASN A 311 1.86 -25.12 -0.37
N GLU A 312 0.72 -25.79 -0.53
CA GLU A 312 -0.12 -25.67 -1.73
C GLU A 312 -0.67 -24.25 -1.89
N HIS A 313 -1.21 -23.64 -0.81
CA HIS A 313 -1.67 -22.25 -0.87
C HIS A 313 -0.54 -21.26 -1.18
N THR A 314 0.64 -21.39 -0.55
CA THR A 314 1.77 -20.51 -0.85
C THR A 314 2.30 -20.71 -2.25
N GLU A 315 2.36 -21.94 -2.76
CA GLU A 315 2.73 -22.26 -4.13
C GLU A 315 1.75 -21.70 -5.16
N LEU A 316 0.43 -21.81 -4.90
CA LEU A 316 -0.61 -21.23 -5.76
C LEU A 316 -0.49 -19.70 -5.82
N VAL A 317 -0.30 -19.04 -4.67
CA VAL A 317 -0.12 -17.58 -4.62
C VAL A 317 1.20 -17.17 -5.28
N ALA A 318 2.29 -17.93 -5.10
CA ALA A 318 3.57 -17.67 -5.76
C ALA A 318 3.46 -17.85 -7.29
N LYS A 319 2.76 -18.88 -7.75
CA LYS A 319 2.46 -19.09 -9.18
C LYS A 319 1.64 -17.92 -9.73
N TYR A 320 0.61 -17.49 -9.01
CA TYR A 320 -0.19 -16.33 -9.38
C TYR A 320 0.67 -15.05 -9.50
N PHE A 321 1.56 -14.79 -8.53
CA PHE A 321 2.50 -13.68 -8.63
C PHE A 321 3.43 -13.79 -9.83
N ARG A 322 3.95 -14.98 -10.15
CA ARG A 322 4.79 -15.19 -11.35
C ARG A 322 4.01 -14.86 -12.62
N GLU A 323 2.77 -15.34 -12.75
CA GLU A 323 1.91 -15.03 -13.90
C GLU A 323 1.66 -13.52 -14.04
N GLU A 324 1.34 -12.84 -12.93
CA GLU A 324 1.11 -11.39 -12.91
C GLU A 324 2.38 -10.58 -13.23
N LEU A 325 3.54 -10.98 -12.70
CA LEU A 325 4.82 -10.36 -13.05
C LEU A 325 5.15 -10.56 -14.54
N GLN A 326 4.89 -11.75 -15.08
CA GLN A 326 5.13 -12.04 -16.48
C GLN A 326 4.30 -11.14 -17.40
N LYS A 327 3.00 -10.97 -17.11
CA LYS A 327 2.10 -10.05 -17.83
C LYS A 327 2.64 -8.61 -17.85
N ARG A 328 3.25 -8.17 -16.74
CA ARG A 328 3.76 -6.81 -16.52
C ARG A 328 5.20 -6.59 -16.99
N ARG A 329 5.84 -7.60 -17.60
CA ARG A 329 7.26 -7.58 -18.02
C ARG A 329 8.22 -7.33 -16.85
N LEU A 330 7.85 -7.83 -15.68
CA LEU A 330 8.65 -7.82 -14.46
C LEU A 330 9.29 -9.20 -14.25
N ASN A 331 10.40 -9.20 -13.51
CA ASN A 331 11.15 -10.36 -13.11
C ASN A 331 11.26 -10.40 -11.58
N TRP A 332 10.92 -11.55 -11.01
CA TRP A 332 11.20 -11.89 -9.61
C TRP A 332 12.68 -12.24 -9.50
N LYS A 333 13.47 -11.40 -8.84
CA LYS A 333 14.90 -11.64 -8.62
C LYS A 333 15.09 -12.47 -7.37
N ILE A 334 16.03 -13.41 -7.44
CA ILE A 334 16.60 -14.06 -6.27
C ILE A 334 17.40 -13.00 -5.50
N LEU A 335 17.30 -12.97 -4.17
CA LEU A 335 18.04 -12.02 -3.34
C LEU A 335 19.53 -12.35 -3.46
N LYS A 336 20.41 -11.36 -3.33
CA LYS A 336 21.85 -11.61 -3.47
C LYS A 336 22.33 -12.62 -2.42
N GLU A 337 21.75 -12.56 -1.23
CA GLU A 337 22.05 -13.43 -0.09
C GLU A 337 21.56 -14.86 -0.33
N GLU A 338 20.37 -15.02 -0.90
CA GLU A 338 19.86 -16.32 -1.38
C GLU A 338 20.74 -16.88 -2.48
N GLN A 339 21.17 -16.03 -3.42
CA GLN A 339 22.05 -16.43 -4.51
C GLN A 339 23.40 -16.88 -3.97
N THR A 340 24.02 -16.14 -3.04
CA THR A 340 25.28 -16.55 -2.42
C THR A 340 25.15 -17.85 -1.64
N LEU A 341 24.00 -18.10 -1.02
CA LEU A 341 23.74 -19.37 -0.34
C LEU A 341 23.60 -20.52 -1.35
N LEU A 342 22.84 -20.32 -2.43
CA LEU A 342 22.74 -21.31 -3.51
C LEU A 342 24.09 -21.61 -4.13
N ASP A 343 24.89 -20.57 -4.40
CA ASP A 343 26.24 -20.69 -4.95
C ASP A 343 27.16 -21.44 -3.96
N PHE A 344 27.08 -21.14 -2.65
CA PHE A 344 27.78 -21.89 -1.60
C PHE A 344 27.42 -23.37 -1.61
N TRP A 345 26.11 -23.69 -1.65
CA TRP A 345 25.64 -25.08 -1.68
C TRP A 345 26.06 -25.80 -2.96
N LEU A 346 25.97 -25.16 -4.12
CA LEU A 346 26.39 -25.72 -5.41
C LEU A 346 27.90 -25.95 -5.48
N ALA A 347 28.68 -25.03 -4.92
CA ALA A 347 30.12 -25.14 -4.82
C ALA A 347 30.58 -26.02 -3.64
N HIS A 348 29.66 -26.59 -2.84
CA HIS A 348 29.98 -27.34 -1.63
C HIS A 348 30.90 -26.57 -0.66
N GLY A 349 30.79 -25.25 -0.63
CA GLY A 349 31.66 -24.36 0.15
C GLY A 349 33.03 -24.09 -0.45
N GLU A 350 33.37 -24.66 -1.61
CA GLU A 350 34.57 -24.31 -2.35
C GLU A 350 34.48 -22.83 -2.78
N ASN A 351 35.52 -22.04 -2.49
CA ASN A 351 35.60 -20.58 -2.68
C ASN A 351 34.93 -19.70 -1.62
N TYR A 352 34.44 -20.27 -0.53
CA TYR A 352 33.95 -19.51 0.61
C TYR A 352 34.91 -19.65 1.79
N GLU A 353 35.41 -18.53 2.27
CA GLU A 353 36.16 -18.49 3.53
C GLU A 353 35.16 -18.61 4.68
N TRP A 354 35.34 -19.61 5.53
CA TRP A 354 34.58 -19.71 6.75
C TRP A 354 35.03 -18.59 7.69
N VAL A 355 34.26 -17.50 7.71
CA VAL A 355 34.42 -16.45 8.71
C VAL A 355 33.66 -16.93 9.94
N GLU A 356 34.41 -17.26 11.00
CA GLU A 356 33.84 -17.60 12.29
C GLU A 356 32.94 -16.43 12.75
N PRO A 357 31.67 -16.68 13.11
CA PRO A 357 30.78 -15.61 13.53
C PRO A 357 31.32 -15.01 14.84
N ASP A 358 31.78 -13.76 14.80
CA ASP A 358 32.37 -13.01 15.93
C ASP A 358 31.45 -12.88 17.16
N GLN A 359 30.19 -13.29 17.05
CA GLN A 359 29.24 -13.29 18.17
C GLN A 359 28.85 -14.71 18.52
N ASP A 360 29.45 -15.22 19.60
CA ASP A 360 29.01 -16.46 20.23
C ASP A 360 27.58 -16.25 20.78
N PRO A 361 26.60 -17.13 20.45
CA PRO A 361 25.26 -17.10 21.03
C PRO A 361 25.25 -17.02 22.57
N GLY A 362 26.28 -17.54 23.24
CA GLY A 362 26.46 -17.43 24.69
C GLY A 362 26.66 -15.98 25.18
N GLU A 363 27.34 -15.14 24.41
CA GLU A 363 27.55 -13.72 24.74
C GLU A 363 26.28 -12.88 24.55
N MET A 364 25.43 -13.21 23.58
CA MET A 364 24.15 -12.51 23.40
C MET A 364 23.22 -12.67 24.62
N TYR A 365 23.24 -13.84 25.27
CA TYR A 365 22.44 -14.10 26.46
C TYR A 365 22.92 -13.29 27.67
N THR A 366 24.23 -13.12 27.83
CA THR A 366 24.82 -12.35 28.93
C THR A 366 24.54 -10.85 28.76
N PHE A 367 24.66 -10.29 27.56
CA PHE A 367 24.29 -8.90 27.27
C PHE A 367 22.82 -8.59 27.56
N ARG A 368 21.89 -9.50 27.21
CA ARG A 368 20.45 -9.34 27.51
C ARG A 368 20.15 -9.35 29.00
N SER A 369 20.79 -10.26 29.74
CA SER A 369 20.59 -10.39 31.19
C SER A 369 21.10 -9.18 31.98
N GLN A 370 22.07 -8.46 31.43
CA GLN A 370 22.61 -7.23 32.01
C GLN A 370 21.77 -6.00 31.65
N SER A 371 21.23 -5.94 30.42
CA SER A 371 20.34 -4.85 29.98
C SER A 371 18.97 -4.86 30.68
N SER A 372 18.49 -6.01 31.16
CA SER A 372 17.21 -6.11 31.89
C SER A 372 17.33 -5.79 33.39
N LYS A 373 18.55 -5.54 33.88
CA LYS A 373 18.85 -5.23 35.29
C LYS A 373 19.25 -3.77 35.53
N SER A 374 19.30 -2.95 34.47
CA SER A 374 19.35 -1.48 34.53
C SER A 374 17.97 -0.91 34.19
#